data_AF-A0A0S7WEX4-F1
#
_entry.id   AF-A0A0S7WEX4-F1
#
_cell.length_a   1.000
_cell.length_b   1.000
_cell.length_c   1.000
_cell.angle_alpha   90.00
_cell.angle_beta   90.00
_cell.angle_gamma   90.00
#
_symmetry.space_group_name_H-M   'P 1'
#
loop_
_entity.id
_entity.type
_entity.pdbx_description
1 polymer ?
#
loop_
_entity_poly.entity_id
_entity_poly.type
_entity_poly.pdbx_seq_one_letter_code
_entity_poly.pdbx_strand_id
1 'polypeptide(L)'
;MTSERFDPLAQKAQADALVEQAALRLRGLLREAVSHLDPFPPFPGAFFTYAIEVEPAATAHAQRGCVVVCPDGELYELVMGMGLPPFPDESADPVSVRKEELKKLDDLHPRDYLVYAYNALTRVVEILMEQQEGLSP
;
A
#
# COMPACT_ATOMS: atom_id res chain seq x y z
N MET A 1 -23.40 6.10 -46.07
CA MET A 1 -23.23 6.21 -44.60
C MET A 1 -22.52 4.96 -44.14
N THR A 2 -21.19 5.00 -44.08
CA THR A 2 -20.36 3.91 -43.57
C THR A 2 -20.53 3.91 -42.06
N SER A 3 -21.24 2.91 -41.54
CA SER A 3 -21.23 2.61 -40.11
C SER A 3 -19.77 2.40 -39.69
N GLU A 4 -19.23 3.27 -38.85
CA GLU A 4 -17.92 3.04 -38.26
C GLU A 4 -17.99 1.71 -37.51
N ARG A 5 -17.25 0.72 -38.03
CA ARG A 5 -17.22 -0.61 -37.45
C ARG A 5 -16.62 -0.49 -36.07
N PHE A 6 -17.35 -0.96 -35.06
CA PHE A 6 -16.83 -1.07 -33.69
C PHE A 6 -15.47 -1.78 -33.71
N ASP A 7 -14.44 -1.12 -33.16
CA ASP A 7 -13.11 -1.70 -32.97
C ASP A 7 -12.91 -2.06 -31.49
N PRO A 8 -13.00 -3.36 -31.14
CA PRO A 8 -12.82 -3.82 -29.77
C PRO A 8 -11.42 -3.50 -29.20
N LEU A 9 -10.39 -3.45 -30.05
CA LEU A 9 -9.02 -3.19 -29.61
C LEU A 9 -8.83 -1.71 -29.25
N ALA A 10 -9.39 -0.80 -30.06
CA ALA A 10 -9.41 0.63 -29.74
C ALA A 10 -10.14 0.91 -28.42
N GLN A 11 -11.27 0.24 -28.18
CA GLN A 11 -12.03 0.37 -26.92
C GLN A 11 -11.23 -0.12 -25.71
N LYS A 12 -10.56 -1.28 -25.84
CA LYS A 12 -9.67 -1.78 -24.78
C LYS A 12 -8.52 -0.80 -24.51
N ALA A 13 -7.85 -0.30 -25.55
CA ALA A 13 -6.74 0.63 -25.39
C ALA A 13 -7.18 1.93 -24.70
N GLN A 14 -8.37 2.44 -25.02
CA GLN A 14 -8.95 3.59 -24.34
C GLN A 14 -9.22 3.29 -22.86
N ALA A 15 -9.74 2.11 -22.53
CA ALA A 15 -9.95 1.70 -21.14
C ALA A 15 -8.62 1.59 -20.36
N ASP A 16 -7.59 1.00 -20.97
CA ASP A 16 -6.26 0.89 -20.34
C ASP A 16 -5.67 2.28 -20.04
N ALA A 17 -5.77 3.23 -20.98
CA ALA A 17 -5.31 4.61 -20.77
C ALA A 17 -6.05 5.33 -19.63
N LEU A 18 -7.37 5.09 -19.49
CA LEU A 18 -8.15 5.65 -18.39
C LEU A 18 -7.69 5.09 -17.03
N VAL A 19 -7.40 3.79 -16.96
CA VAL A 19 -6.89 3.14 -15.75
C VAL A 19 -5.52 3.70 -15.38
N GLU A 20 -4.60 3.83 -16.34
CA GLU A 20 -3.27 4.41 -16.11
C GLU A 20 -3.35 5.85 -15.58
N GLN A 21 -4.18 6.69 -16.20
CA GLN A 21 -4.38 8.06 -15.76
C GLN A 21 -4.97 8.13 -14.35
N ALA A 22 -5.95 7.28 -14.04
CA ALA A 22 -6.55 7.21 -12.72
C ALA A 22 -5.53 6.78 -11.66
N ALA A 23 -4.70 5.78 -11.96
CA ALA A 23 -3.64 5.30 -11.06
C ALA A 23 -2.64 6.42 -10.71
N LEU A 24 -2.19 7.19 -11.71
CA LEU A 24 -1.28 8.31 -11.49
C LEU A 24 -1.89 9.41 -10.61
N ARG A 25 -3.16 9.75 -10.84
CA ARG A 25 -3.86 10.77 -10.03
C ARG A 25 -4.05 10.30 -8.59
N LEU A 26 -4.44 9.03 -8.41
CA LEU A 26 -4.65 8.44 -7.09
C LEU A 26 -3.34 8.35 -6.30
N ARG A 27 -2.21 8.06 -6.96
CA ARG A 27 -0.88 8.15 -6.34
C ARG A 27 -0.60 9.53 -5.76
N GLY A 28 -0.92 10.59 -6.50
CA GLY A 28 -0.77 11.96 -6.02
C GLY A 28 -1.63 12.25 -4.78
N LEU A 29 -2.90 11.84 -4.82
CA LEU A 29 -3.82 12.00 -3.68
C LEU A 29 -3.36 11.23 -2.44
N LEU A 30 -2.88 9.99 -2.62
CA LEU A 30 -2.40 9.17 -1.51
C LEU A 30 -1.17 9.79 -0.85
N ARG A 31 -0.19 10.24 -1.64
CA ARG A 31 1.01 10.91 -1.12
C ARG A 31 0.66 12.19 -0.36
N GLU A 32 -0.25 13.00 -0.91
CA GLU A 32 -0.73 14.21 -0.24
C GLU A 32 -1.38 13.85 1.09
N ALA A 33 -2.34 12.93 1.12
CA ALA A 33 -3.02 12.53 2.35
C ALA A 33 -2.05 11.97 3.40
N VAL A 34 -1.11 11.12 2.99
CA VAL A 34 -0.05 10.58 3.86
C VAL A 34 0.83 11.68 4.45
N SER A 35 1.10 12.76 3.71
CA SER A 35 1.92 13.87 4.21
C SER A 35 1.30 14.64 5.37
N HIS A 36 -0.01 14.51 5.60
CA HIS A 36 -0.71 15.09 6.76
C HIS A 36 -0.68 14.21 8.01
N LEU A 37 -0.16 12.97 7.93
CA LEU A 37 0.03 12.08 9.06
C LEU A 37 1.39 12.36 9.74
N ASP A 38 1.40 13.25 10.73
CA ASP A 38 2.57 13.57 11.54
C ASP A 38 2.25 13.50 13.06
N PRO A 39 2.76 12.50 13.81
CA PRO A 39 3.64 11.43 13.33
C PRO A 39 2.90 10.36 12.51
N PHE A 40 3.59 9.75 11.55
CA PHE A 40 3.07 8.59 10.83
C PHE A 40 2.95 7.38 11.78
N PRO A 41 1.86 6.58 11.73
CA PRO A 41 1.62 5.53 12.71
C PRO A 41 2.59 4.34 12.59
N PRO A 42 2.97 3.70 13.72
CA PRO A 42 3.72 2.45 13.70
C PRO A 42 2.83 1.29 13.21
N PHE A 43 3.43 0.32 12.51
CA PHE A 43 2.71 -0.87 12.10
C PHE A 43 2.43 -1.79 13.32
N PRO A 44 1.20 -2.32 13.49
CA PRO A 44 0.87 -3.15 14.64
C PRO A 44 1.80 -4.36 14.81
N GLY A 45 2.40 -4.48 15.99
CA GLY A 45 3.29 -5.59 16.32
C GLY A 45 4.66 -5.57 15.65
N ALA A 46 4.97 -4.54 14.86
CA ALA A 46 6.31 -4.27 14.37
C ALA A 46 7.13 -3.49 15.41
N PHE A 47 8.44 -3.67 15.39
CA PHE A 47 9.35 -2.97 16.30
C PHE A 47 9.90 -1.68 15.70
N PHE A 48 10.12 -1.66 14.38
CA PHE A 48 10.81 -0.56 13.71
C PHE A 48 10.08 -0.07 12.44
N THR A 49 8.99 -0.72 12.06
CA THR A 49 8.25 -0.42 10.83
C THR A 49 7.11 0.55 11.09
N TYR A 50 7.06 1.62 10.30
CA TYR A 50 5.97 2.59 10.25
C TYR A 50 5.23 2.39 8.93
N ALA A 51 4.03 1.83 9.00
CA ALA A 51 3.25 1.50 7.82
C ALA A 51 1.78 1.33 8.21
N ILE A 52 0.88 1.59 7.27
CA ILE A 52 -0.56 1.35 7.42
C ILE A 52 -0.93 0.15 6.56
N GLU A 53 -1.55 -0.86 7.16
CA GLU A 53 -2.03 -2.04 6.44
C GLU A 53 -3.11 -1.66 5.42
N VAL A 54 -2.97 -2.21 4.21
CA VAL A 54 -3.92 -2.04 3.12
C VAL A 54 -4.61 -3.37 2.91
N GLU A 55 -5.82 -3.51 3.46
CA GLU A 55 -6.60 -4.71 3.25
C GLU A 55 -6.89 -4.90 1.76
N PRO A 56 -6.58 -6.07 1.18
CA PRO A 56 -7.02 -6.38 -0.17
C PRO A 56 -8.55 -6.40 -0.19
N ALA A 57 -9.17 -5.75 -1.19
CA ALA A 57 -10.56 -6.03 -1.51
C ALA A 57 -10.71 -7.54 -1.79
N ALA A 58 -11.90 -8.11 -1.56
CA ALA A 58 -12.17 -9.55 -1.71
C ALA A 58 -11.82 -10.17 -3.09
N THR A 59 -11.48 -9.34 -4.07
CA THR A 59 -11.07 -9.70 -5.43
C THR A 59 -9.57 -9.57 -5.70
N ALA A 60 -8.74 -9.10 -4.76
CA ALA A 60 -7.31 -8.97 -4.98
C ALA A 60 -6.63 -10.35 -5.01
N HIS A 61 -5.68 -10.53 -5.93
CA HIS A 61 -4.97 -11.79 -6.12
C HIS A 61 -4.32 -12.26 -4.80
N ALA A 62 -4.74 -13.42 -4.31
CA ALA A 62 -4.31 -14.07 -3.06
C ALA A 62 -2.81 -14.46 -2.99
N GLN A 63 -1.97 -13.96 -3.90
CA GLN A 63 -0.54 -14.29 -3.98
C GLN A 63 0.38 -13.23 -3.33
N ARG A 64 -0.13 -12.06 -2.95
CA ARG A 64 0.67 -11.02 -2.29
C ARG A 64 0.54 -11.13 -0.77
N GLY A 65 1.65 -10.92 -0.06
CA GLY A 65 1.69 -10.83 1.40
C GLY A 65 1.03 -9.55 1.92
N CYS A 66 1.42 -9.13 3.13
CA CYS A 66 0.85 -7.95 3.77
C CYS A 66 1.23 -6.68 2.97
N VAL A 67 0.27 -6.11 2.24
CA VAL A 67 0.45 -4.86 1.50
C VAL A 67 0.24 -3.70 2.46
N VAL A 68 1.14 -2.73 2.43
CA VAL A 68 1.12 -1.56 3.31
C VAL A 68 1.42 -0.29 2.53
N VAL A 69 0.93 0.85 3.02
CA VAL A 69 1.40 2.18 2.61
C VAL A 69 2.41 2.72 3.63
N CYS A 70 3.52 3.27 3.14
CA CYS A 70 4.61 3.80 3.95
C CYS A 70 4.58 5.34 4.02
N PRO A 71 5.43 6.00 4.85
CA PRO A 71 5.43 7.45 5.02
C PRO A 71 5.74 8.27 3.76
N ASP A 72 6.29 7.64 2.72
CA ASP A 72 6.52 8.25 1.40
C ASP A 72 5.25 8.24 0.51
N GLY A 73 4.16 7.65 0.98
CA GLY A 73 2.90 7.47 0.25
C GLY A 73 2.96 6.40 -0.84
N GLU A 74 4.00 5.54 -0.84
CA GLU A 74 4.14 4.43 -1.78
C GLU A 74 3.69 3.10 -1.15
N LEU A 75 3.39 2.12 -2.00
CA LEU A 75 2.93 0.79 -1.61
C LEU A 75 4.11 -0.20 -1.52
N TYR A 76 4.12 -0.97 -0.44
CA TYR A 76 5.14 -1.98 -0.14
C TYR A 76 4.46 -3.29 0.26
N GLU A 77 5.19 -4.39 0.10
CA GLU A 77 4.90 -5.65 0.79
C GLU A 77 5.78 -5.71 2.05
N LEU A 78 5.15 -5.83 3.22
CA LEU A 78 5.82 -6.04 4.49
C LEU A 78 6.05 -7.54 4.69
N VAL A 79 7.32 -7.93 4.72
CA VAL A 79 7.76 -9.29 5.00
C VAL A 79 8.31 -9.35 6.41
N MET A 80 7.60 -10.04 7.30
CA MET A 80 8.06 -10.33 8.66
C MET A 80 8.67 -11.72 8.72
N GLY A 81 9.80 -11.84 9.42
CA GLY A 81 10.49 -13.11 9.60
C GLY A 81 11.40 -13.14 10.82
N MET A 82 12.03 -14.29 11.03
CA MET A 82 13.02 -14.52 12.08
C MET A 82 14.37 -14.86 11.42
N GLY A 83 15.40 -14.13 11.79
CA GLY A 83 16.79 -14.42 11.50
C GLY A 83 17.35 -15.49 12.43
N LEU A 84 18.59 -15.88 12.15
CA LEU A 84 19.39 -16.72 13.05
C LEU A 84 20.12 -15.82 14.06
N PRO A 85 20.35 -16.30 15.29
CA PRO A 85 21.22 -15.60 16.22
C PRO A 85 22.62 -15.37 15.61
N PRO A 86 23.29 -14.26 15.97
CA PRO A 86 24.65 -13.99 15.53
C PRO A 86 25.65 -15.04 16.01
N PHE A 87 25.36 -15.74 17.12
CA PHE A 87 26.18 -16.82 17.67
C PHE A 87 25.34 -18.07 17.98
N PRO A 88 25.78 -19.29 17.60
CA PRO A 88 24.98 -20.52 17.74
C PRO A 88 24.67 -20.93 19.19
N ASP A 89 25.53 -20.57 20.15
CA ASP A 89 25.43 -20.97 21.57
C ASP A 89 24.82 -19.89 22.47
N GLU A 90 24.35 -18.77 21.89
CA GLU A 90 23.77 -17.67 22.64
C GLU A 90 22.24 -17.71 22.57
N SER A 91 21.57 -17.51 23.69
CA SER A 91 20.12 -17.31 23.69
C SER A 91 19.82 -16.01 22.92
N ALA A 92 19.32 -16.14 21.70
CA ALA A 92 18.95 -15.00 20.88
C ALA A 92 17.82 -14.22 21.57
N ASP A 93 18.03 -12.95 21.86
CA ASP A 93 16.92 -12.05 22.18
C ASP A 93 15.93 -12.06 20.98
N PRO A 94 14.66 -12.45 21.19
CA PRO A 94 13.66 -12.54 20.12
C PRO A 94 13.51 -11.26 19.31
N VAL A 95 13.79 -10.10 19.90
CA VAL A 95 13.77 -8.81 19.22
C VAL A 95 14.96 -8.69 18.26
N SER A 96 16.15 -9.09 18.71
CA SER A 96 17.41 -8.96 17.96
C SER A 96 17.47 -9.85 16.71
N VAL A 97 16.75 -10.97 16.69
CA VAL A 97 16.66 -11.84 15.49
C VAL A 97 15.49 -11.50 14.59
N ARG A 98 14.57 -10.62 14.99
CA ARG A 98 13.41 -10.29 14.16
C ARG A 98 13.85 -9.55 12.90
N LYS A 99 13.29 -9.93 11.75
CA LYS A 99 13.51 -9.28 10.45
C LYS A 99 12.20 -8.67 9.96
N GLU A 100 12.25 -7.38 9.66
CA GLU A 100 11.15 -6.61 9.04
C GLU A 100 11.72 -6.02 7.75
N GLU A 101 11.20 -6.46 6.61
CA GLU A 101 11.64 -6.00 5.29
C GLU A 101 10.46 -5.39 4.53
N LEU A 102 10.67 -4.17 4.00
CA LEU A 102 9.72 -3.49 3.13
C LEU A 102 10.17 -3.66 1.68
N LYS A 103 9.39 -4.38 0.88
CA LYS A 103 9.63 -4.58 -0.54
C LYS A 103 8.73 -3.67 -1.35
N LYS A 104 9.32 -2.71 -2.06
CA LYS A 104 8.54 -1.75 -2.84
C LYS A 104 7.81 -2.44 -3.99
N LEU A 105 6.53 -2.12 -4.17
CA LEU A 105 5.70 -2.72 -5.21
C LEU A 105 5.73 -1.89 -6.51
N ASP A 106 6.93 -1.72 -7.07
CA ASP A 106 7.16 -0.87 -8.25
C ASP A 106 6.60 -1.45 -9.56
N ASP A 107 6.33 -2.76 -9.60
CA ASP A 107 5.84 -3.51 -10.76
C ASP A 107 4.33 -3.77 -10.73
N LEU A 108 3.60 -3.09 -9.84
CA LEU A 108 2.14 -3.19 -9.76
C LEU A 108 1.49 -2.76 -11.08
N HIS A 109 0.68 -3.65 -11.65
CA HIS A 109 -0.17 -3.31 -12.78
C HIS A 109 -1.11 -2.15 -12.37
N PRO A 110 -1.36 -1.14 -13.23
CA PRO A 110 -2.19 0.03 -12.88
C PRO A 110 -3.57 -0.32 -12.29
N ARG A 111 -4.22 -1.38 -12.81
CA ARG A 111 -5.46 -1.93 -12.26
C ARG A 111 -5.35 -2.37 -10.79
N ASP A 112 -4.28 -3.10 -10.45
CA ASP A 112 -4.06 -3.57 -9.08
C ASP A 112 -3.67 -2.39 -8.19
N TYR A 113 -2.85 -1.48 -8.70
CA TYR A 113 -2.48 -0.25 -8.01
C TYR A 113 -3.70 0.57 -7.61
N LEU A 114 -4.71 0.71 -8.49
CA LEU A 114 -5.93 1.45 -8.18
C LEU A 114 -6.66 0.89 -6.95
N VAL A 115 -6.79 -0.44 -6.87
CA VAL A 115 -7.50 -1.08 -5.76
C VAL A 115 -6.74 -0.85 -4.45
N TYR A 116 -5.43 -1.13 -4.44
CA TYR A 116 -4.63 -0.93 -3.24
C TYR A 116 -4.52 0.54 -2.83
N ALA A 117 -4.26 1.45 -3.77
CA ALA A 117 -4.11 2.87 -3.47
C ALA A 117 -5.44 3.49 -2.99
N TYR A 118 -6.58 3.04 -3.50
CA TYR A 118 -7.88 3.53 -3.03
C TYR A 118 -8.18 3.05 -1.60
N ASN A 119 -7.91 1.78 -1.31
CA ASN A 119 -8.06 1.23 0.04
C ASN A 119 -7.09 1.90 1.02
N ALA A 120 -5.84 2.12 0.61
CA ALA A 120 -4.84 2.84 1.40
C ALA A 120 -5.30 4.26 1.70
N LEU A 121 -5.78 5.00 0.69
CA LEU A 121 -6.28 6.36 0.87
C LEU A 121 -7.48 6.39 1.81
N THR A 122 -8.41 5.45 1.67
CA THR A 122 -9.56 5.31 2.57
C THR A 122 -9.10 5.14 4.02
N ARG A 123 -8.16 4.22 4.27
CA ARG A 123 -7.63 3.99 5.62
C ARG A 123 -6.86 5.19 6.18
N VAL A 124 -6.07 5.86 5.36
CA VAL A 124 -5.35 7.09 5.73
C VAL A 124 -6.34 8.19 6.12
N VAL A 125 -7.41 8.38 5.35
CA VAL A 125 -8.45 9.36 5.66
C VAL A 125 -9.17 9.03 6.98
N GLU A 126 -9.49 7.77 7.23
CA GLU A 126 -10.07 7.35 8.52
C GLU A 126 -9.17 7.75 9.69
N ILE A 127 -7.86 7.46 9.61
CA ILE A 127 -6.90 7.81 10.67
C ILE A 127 -6.82 9.33 10.85
N LEU A 128 -6.79 10.10 9.76
CA LEU A 128 -6.78 11.57 9.84
C LEU A 128 -8.05 12.12 10.51
N MET A 129 -9.21 11.52 10.23
CA MET A 129 -10.47 11.90 10.87
C MET A 129 -10.48 11.54 12.36
N GLU A 130 -10.03 10.33 12.72
CA GLU A 130 -9.89 9.89 14.11
C GLU A 130 -8.97 10.85 14.91
N GLN A 131 -7.88 11.32 14.30
CA GLN A 131 -6.99 12.32 14.90
C GLN A 131 -7.71 13.67 15.10
N GLN A 132 -8.49 14.15 14.13
CA GLN A 132 -9.24 15.40 14.26
C GLN A 132 -10.32 15.34 15.35
N GLU A 133 -11.02 14.22 15.46
CA GLU A 133 -12.03 13.99 16.51
C GLU A 133 -11.38 13.90 17.90
N GLY A 134 -10.23 13.22 18.02
CA GLY A 134 -9.47 13.15 19.26
C GLY A 134 -8.84 14.48 19.70
N LEU A 135 -8.73 15.46 18.80
CA LEU A 135 -8.31 16.84 19.09
C LEU A 135 -9.48 17.78 19.45
N SER A 136 -10.73 17.31 19.43
CA SER A 136 -11.88 18.12 19.87
C SER A 136 -11.94 18.15 21.41
N PRO A 137 -11.99 19.34 22.05
CA PRO A 137 -11.90 19.51 23.51
C PRO A 137 -13.11 19.00 24.31
#